data_AF-I2JIT4-F1
#
_entry.id   AF-I2JIT4-F1
#
_cell.length_a   1.000
_cell.length_b   1.000
_cell.length_c   1.000
_cell.angle_alpha   90.00
_cell.angle_beta   90.00
_cell.angle_gamma   90.00
#
_symmetry.space_group_name_H-M   'P 1'
#
loop_
_entity.id
_entity.type
_entity.pdbx_description
1 polymer ?
#
loop_
_entity_poly.entity_id
_entity_poly.type
_entity_poly.pdbx_seq_one_letter_code
_entity_poly.pdbx_strand_id
1 'polypeptide(L)'
;KCGRKAGFKEFAAKYGKIHMMLGIAAGEEKRIKPDGNHPGAWFRESIRPVYPLIDLGMDRQACQQLLHGLGKRVVPSNCKACPFLSLQELELLRRFYPQDLEDWVELEAAKLRKHIDRSEIIVTDSKGNPVINSDGTPKTVNKNYGVFGVTPLPVKIEEARLKFREWTDEQIYEYRYSHGHCVATAY
;
A
#
# COMPACT_ATOMS: atom_id res chain seq x y z
N LYS A 1 -2.58 -7.73 29.35
CA LYS A 1 -2.24 -8.63 28.22
C LYS A 1 -3.51 -8.94 27.44
N CYS A 2 -3.84 -8.16 26.41
CA CYS A 2 -4.97 -8.45 25.53
C CYS A 2 -4.61 -9.62 24.59
N GLY A 3 -5.30 -10.75 24.79
CA GLY A 3 -5.66 -11.76 23.79
C GLY A 3 -4.60 -12.37 22.87
N ARG A 4 -4.08 -13.55 23.26
CA ARG A 4 -3.60 -14.59 22.32
C ARG A 4 -4.77 -15.21 21.51
N LYS A 5 -5.69 -14.37 21.02
CA LYS A 5 -6.90 -14.79 20.30
C LYS A 5 -7.79 -15.78 21.08
N ALA A 6 -7.77 -15.72 22.43
CA ALA A 6 -8.49 -16.62 23.31
C ALA A 6 -10.01 -16.62 23.07
N GLY A 7 -10.60 -15.45 22.81
CA GLY A 7 -12.04 -15.34 22.53
C GLY A 7 -12.51 -16.15 21.32
N PHE A 8 -11.68 -16.33 20.28
CA PHE A 8 -12.04 -17.21 19.17
C PHE A 8 -12.12 -18.68 19.60
N LYS A 9 -11.19 -19.12 20.46
CA LYS A 9 -11.18 -20.48 21.00
C LYS A 9 -12.36 -20.73 21.92
N GLU A 10 -12.66 -19.79 22.81
CA GLU A 10 -13.82 -19.87 23.71
C GLU A 10 -15.13 -19.92 22.93
N PHE A 11 -15.28 -19.04 21.93
CA PHE A 11 -16.45 -19.06 21.06
C PHE A 11 -16.56 -20.42 20.34
N ALA A 12 -15.46 -20.91 19.77
CA ALA A 12 -15.47 -22.17 19.03
C ALA A 12 -15.75 -23.39 19.91
N ALA A 13 -15.26 -23.40 21.15
CA ALA A 13 -15.53 -24.46 22.11
C ALA A 13 -17.02 -24.51 22.51
N LYS A 14 -17.68 -23.35 22.58
CA LYS A 14 -19.09 -23.25 23.00
C LYS A 14 -20.09 -23.40 21.85
N TYR A 15 -19.76 -22.87 20.67
CA TYR A 15 -20.70 -22.70 19.55
C TYR A 15 -20.25 -23.36 18.25
N GLY A 16 -19.06 -23.96 18.21
CA GLY A 16 -18.45 -24.46 16.98
C GLY A 16 -17.69 -23.38 16.21
N LYS A 17 -17.00 -23.79 15.14
CA LYS A 17 -16.10 -22.90 14.38
C LYS A 17 -16.84 -21.67 13.80
N ILE A 18 -16.14 -20.54 13.81
CA ILE A 18 -16.60 -19.29 13.22
C ILE A 18 -16.46 -19.36 11.70
N HIS A 19 -17.55 -19.12 10.98
CA HIS A 19 -17.52 -18.91 9.54
C HIS A 19 -16.95 -17.52 9.26
N MET A 20 -15.69 -17.47 8.83
CA MET A 20 -15.03 -16.21 8.48
C MET A 20 -15.15 -15.97 6.99
N MET A 21 -16.03 -15.05 6.61
CA MET A 21 -16.19 -14.64 5.22
C MET A 21 -15.00 -13.81 4.76
N LEU A 22 -14.36 -14.25 3.68
CA LEU A 22 -13.21 -13.59 3.08
C LEU A 22 -13.57 -13.14 1.66
N GLY A 23 -13.41 -11.85 1.38
CA GLY A 23 -13.67 -11.26 0.06
C GLY A 23 -12.55 -11.52 -0.94
N ILE A 24 -12.27 -12.79 -1.26
CA ILE A 24 -11.40 -13.19 -2.37
C ILE A 24 -12.30 -13.40 -3.59
N ALA A 25 -12.04 -12.67 -4.68
CA ALA A 25 -12.86 -12.72 -5.89
C ALA A 25 -12.59 -14.00 -6.71
N ALA A 26 -13.55 -14.37 -7.57
CA ALA A 26 -13.33 -15.41 -8.57
C ALA A 26 -12.13 -15.06 -9.47
N GLY A 27 -11.28 -16.04 -9.80
CA GLY A 27 -10.01 -15.85 -10.51
C GLY A 27 -8.82 -15.47 -9.61
N GLU A 28 -9.04 -15.22 -8.31
CA GLU A 28 -7.99 -14.97 -7.33
C GLU A 28 -7.71 -16.17 -6.40
N GLU A 29 -8.08 -17.39 -6.80
CA GLU A 29 -8.01 -18.61 -5.96
C GLU A 29 -6.60 -18.90 -5.46
N LYS A 30 -5.56 -18.44 -6.18
CA LYS A 30 -4.16 -18.50 -5.73
C LYS A 30 -3.89 -17.82 -4.38
N ARG A 31 -4.79 -16.92 -3.95
CA ARG A 31 -4.72 -16.22 -2.64
C ARG A 31 -5.26 -17.09 -1.50
N ILE A 32 -5.98 -18.17 -1.81
CA ILE A 32 -6.45 -19.14 -0.82
C ILE A 32 -5.26 -19.98 -0.36
N LYS A 33 -5.12 -20.12 0.95
CA LYS A 33 -4.23 -21.11 1.55
C LYS A 33 -5.03 -22.39 1.79
N PRO A 34 -4.49 -23.58 1.47
CA PRO A 34 -5.14 -24.85 1.78
C PRO A 34 -5.51 -24.92 3.26
N ASP A 35 -6.69 -25.50 3.55
CA ASP A 35 -7.19 -25.68 4.91
C ASP A 35 -6.15 -26.41 5.77
N GLY A 36 -5.95 -25.92 6.99
CA GLY A 36 -4.99 -26.49 7.94
C GLY A 36 -3.55 -25.95 7.83
N ASN A 37 -3.22 -25.18 6.79
CA ASN A 37 -1.86 -24.64 6.60
C ASN A 37 -1.65 -23.22 7.18
N HIS A 38 -2.62 -22.71 7.95
CA HIS A 38 -2.46 -21.45 8.67
C HIS A 38 -1.57 -21.66 9.90
N PRO A 39 -0.51 -20.86 10.13
CA PRO A 39 0.46 -21.10 11.22
C PRO A 39 -0.16 -21.00 12.62
N GLY A 40 -1.18 -20.15 12.79
CA GLY A 40 -1.85 -19.96 14.08
C GLY A 40 -2.88 -21.04 14.42
N ALA A 41 -2.69 -21.72 15.55
CA ALA A 41 -3.61 -22.72 16.10
C ALA A 41 -5.05 -22.17 16.28
N TRP A 42 -5.18 -20.92 16.73
CA TRP A 42 -6.47 -20.23 16.86
C TRP A 42 -7.27 -20.22 15.55
N PHE A 43 -6.62 -20.16 14.39
CA PHE A 43 -7.31 -20.15 13.11
C PHE A 43 -7.75 -21.58 12.75
N ARG A 44 -6.82 -22.55 12.82
CA ARG A 44 -7.11 -23.94 12.46
C ARG A 44 -8.20 -24.56 13.33
N GLU A 45 -8.19 -24.26 14.62
CA GLU A 45 -9.12 -24.82 15.60
C GLU A 45 -10.46 -24.08 15.65
N SER A 46 -10.46 -22.75 15.44
CA SER A 46 -11.64 -21.93 15.71
C SER A 46 -12.30 -21.32 14.48
N ILE A 47 -11.63 -21.30 13.33
CA ILE A 47 -12.11 -20.63 12.12
C ILE A 47 -12.36 -21.65 11.01
N ARG A 48 -13.45 -21.43 10.28
CA ARG A 48 -13.72 -22.01 8.97
C ARG A 48 -13.76 -20.87 7.96
N PRO A 49 -12.73 -20.69 7.12
CA PRO A 49 -12.79 -19.68 6.07
C PRO A 49 -13.88 -20.06 5.06
N VAL A 50 -14.63 -19.08 4.59
CA VAL A 50 -15.58 -19.22 3.49
C VAL A 50 -15.31 -18.13 2.46
N TYR A 51 -15.52 -18.44 1.18
CA TYR A 51 -15.14 -17.58 0.05
C TYR A 51 -16.33 -17.30 -0.87
N PRO A 52 -17.33 -16.53 -0.39
CA PRO A 52 -18.62 -16.41 -1.08
C PRO A 52 -18.50 -15.89 -2.53
N LEU A 53 -17.54 -15.02 -2.81
CA LEU A 53 -17.38 -14.46 -4.15
C LEU A 53 -16.87 -15.49 -5.16
N ILE A 54 -16.06 -16.46 -4.73
CA ILE A 54 -15.66 -17.59 -5.56
C ILE A 54 -16.85 -18.52 -5.77
N ASP A 55 -17.59 -18.83 -4.71
CA ASP A 55 -18.78 -19.68 -4.77
C ASP A 55 -19.86 -19.10 -5.71
N LEU A 56 -19.98 -17.77 -5.75
CA LEU A 56 -20.90 -17.03 -6.63
C LEU A 56 -20.35 -16.78 -8.04
N GLY A 57 -19.09 -17.14 -8.32
CA GLY A 57 -18.44 -16.83 -9.59
C GLY A 57 -18.24 -15.33 -9.85
N MET A 58 -18.20 -14.52 -8.80
CA MET A 58 -18.07 -13.06 -8.88
C MET A 58 -16.60 -12.64 -8.88
N ASP A 59 -16.14 -12.16 -10.03
CA ASP A 59 -14.88 -11.45 -10.13
C ASP A 59 -15.00 -9.99 -9.60
N ARG A 60 -13.91 -9.22 -9.71
CA ARG A 60 -13.88 -7.82 -9.27
C ARG A 60 -14.89 -6.94 -10.01
N GLN A 61 -15.07 -7.16 -11.32
CA GLN A 61 -15.97 -6.37 -12.15
C GLN A 61 -17.43 -6.65 -11.78
N ALA A 62 -17.79 -7.92 -11.61
CA ALA A 62 -19.12 -8.34 -11.14
C ALA A 62 -19.45 -7.74 -9.75
N CYS A 63 -18.47 -7.70 -8.84
CA CYS A 63 -18.64 -7.04 -7.54
C CYS A 63 -18.91 -5.54 -7.68
N GLN A 64 -18.17 -4.85 -8.56
CA GLN A 64 -18.39 -3.42 -8.81
C GLN A 64 -19.77 -3.15 -9.43
N GLN A 65 -20.19 -3.96 -10.40
CA GLN A 65 -21.52 -3.87 -11.01
C GLN A 65 -22.64 -4.05 -9.99
N LEU A 66 -22.52 -5.04 -9.09
CA LEU A 66 -23.48 -5.24 -7.99
C LEU A 66 -23.57 -4.00 -7.11
N LEU A 67 -22.42 -3.44 -6.69
CA LEU A 67 -22.39 -2.26 -5.84
C LEU A 67 -23.00 -1.04 -6.54
N HIS A 68 -22.71 -0.85 -7.83
CA HIS A 68 -23.34 0.21 -8.64
C HIS A 68 -24.84 0.05 -8.74
N GLY A 69 -25.34 -1.17 -8.97
CA GLY A 69 -26.77 -1.47 -8.97
C GLY A 69 -27.46 -1.16 -7.63
N LEU A 70 -26.72 -1.19 -6.52
CA LEU A 70 -27.18 -0.81 -5.19
C LEU A 70 -26.96 0.68 -4.87
N GLY A 71 -26.50 1.49 -5.83
CA GLY A 71 -26.17 2.90 -5.60
C GLY A 71 -24.97 3.10 -4.67
N LYS A 72 -24.08 2.11 -4.55
CA LYS A 72 -22.88 2.15 -3.71
C LYS A 72 -21.64 2.32 -4.59
N ARG A 73 -20.87 3.38 -4.33
CA ARG A 73 -19.55 3.58 -4.91
C ARG A 73 -18.50 3.36 -3.83
N VAL A 74 -17.81 2.21 -3.89
CA VAL A 74 -16.80 1.82 -2.89
C VAL A 74 -15.40 2.05 -3.47
N VAL A 75 -14.67 2.99 -2.87
CA VAL A 75 -13.30 3.33 -3.27
C VAL A 75 -12.31 2.35 -2.63
N PRO A 76 -11.23 1.94 -3.32
CA PRO A 76 -10.17 1.12 -2.72
C PRO A 76 -9.62 1.74 -1.43
N SER A 77 -9.43 0.90 -0.40
CA SER A 77 -8.83 1.30 0.88
C SER A 77 -7.31 1.43 0.73
N ASN A 78 -6.85 2.55 0.19
CA ASN A 78 -5.42 2.84 0.04
C ASN A 78 -4.91 3.65 1.24
N CYS A 79 -3.72 3.29 1.74
CA CYS A 79 -3.04 4.02 2.80
C CYS A 79 -2.69 5.44 2.32
N LYS A 80 -2.96 6.46 3.15
CA LYS A 80 -2.63 7.86 2.83
C LYS A 80 -1.12 8.18 2.89
N ALA A 81 -0.32 7.30 3.49
CA ALA A 81 1.15 7.42 3.57
C ALA A 81 1.83 6.19 2.96
N CYS A 82 1.45 5.82 1.73
CA CYS A 82 2.01 4.66 1.03
C CYS A 82 3.22 5.06 0.16
N PRO A 83 4.43 4.53 0.38
CA PRO A 83 5.59 4.85 -0.47
C PRO A 83 5.48 4.30 -1.90
N PHE A 84 4.47 3.47 -2.18
CA PHE A 84 4.21 2.90 -3.52
C PHE A 84 3.06 3.60 -4.26
N LEU A 85 2.53 4.69 -3.69
CA LEU A 85 1.44 5.47 -4.25
C LEU A 85 1.82 6.05 -5.63
N SER A 86 0.89 6.06 -6.58
CA SER A 86 1.13 6.69 -7.89
C SER A 86 1.16 8.22 -7.80
N LEU A 87 1.66 8.91 -8.82
CA LEU A 87 1.64 10.38 -8.85
C LEU A 87 0.20 10.93 -8.91
N GLN A 88 -0.73 10.23 -9.57
CA GLN A 88 -2.16 10.61 -9.60
C GLN A 88 -2.78 10.54 -8.21
N GLU A 89 -2.47 9.46 -7.48
CA GLU A 89 -2.92 9.31 -6.10
C GLU A 89 -2.25 10.34 -5.18
N LEU A 90 -1.01 10.76 -5.47
CA LEU A 90 -0.32 11.81 -4.70
C LEU A 90 -0.99 13.16 -4.93
N GLU A 91 -1.39 13.45 -6.17
CA GLU A 91 -2.19 14.62 -6.50
C GLU A 91 -3.56 14.59 -5.81
N LEU A 92 -4.18 13.40 -5.71
CA LEU A 92 -5.41 13.23 -4.95
C LEU A 92 -5.22 13.57 -3.46
N LEU A 93 -4.13 13.11 -2.84
CA LEU A 93 -3.82 13.49 -1.46
C LEU A 93 -3.61 15.01 -1.34
N ARG A 94 -2.86 15.61 -2.27
CA ARG A 94 -2.61 17.05 -2.27
C ARG A 94 -3.88 17.88 -2.36
N ARG A 95 -4.86 17.45 -3.17
CA ARG A 95 -6.13 18.18 -3.38
C ARG A 95 -7.14 17.99 -2.25
N PHE A 96 -7.30 16.76 -1.76
CA PHE A 96 -8.43 16.42 -0.87
C PHE A 96 -8.02 16.03 0.55
N TYR A 97 -6.74 15.77 0.79
CA TYR A 97 -6.19 15.35 2.07
C TYR A 97 -4.87 16.08 2.41
N PRO A 98 -4.81 17.43 2.30
CA PRO A 98 -3.55 18.17 2.45
C PRO A 98 -2.94 18.01 3.85
N GLN A 99 -3.77 17.93 4.91
CA GLN A 99 -3.29 17.72 6.27
C GLN A 99 -2.57 16.37 6.45
N ASP A 100 -3.15 15.28 5.91
CA ASP A 100 -2.50 13.96 5.95
C ASP A 100 -1.17 13.96 5.16
N LEU A 101 -1.09 14.78 4.10
CA LEU A 101 0.12 14.94 3.29
C LEU A 101 1.19 15.76 4.02
N GLU A 102 0.80 16.83 4.71
CA GLU A 102 1.67 17.65 5.56
C GLU A 102 2.29 16.83 6.68
N ASP A 103 1.49 16.06 7.42
CA ASP A 103 1.96 15.13 8.45
C ASP A 103 3.03 14.18 7.88
N TRP A 104 2.81 13.67 6.67
CA TRP A 104 3.75 12.76 6.03
C TRP A 104 5.05 13.45 5.61
N VAL A 105 4.99 14.69 5.13
CA VAL A 105 6.17 15.51 4.84
C VAL A 105 6.98 15.76 6.11
N GLU A 106 6.33 16.05 7.23
CA GLU A 106 7.02 16.24 8.52
C GLU A 106 7.72 14.97 9.00
N LEU A 107 7.05 13.82 8.88
CA LEU A 107 7.63 12.51 9.20
C LEU A 107 8.85 12.20 8.32
N GLU A 108 8.77 12.49 7.02
CA GLU A 108 9.91 12.33 6.12
C GLU A 108 11.04 13.28 6.50
N ALA A 109 10.76 14.57 6.75
CA ALA A 109 11.77 15.55 7.13
C ALA A 109 12.51 15.12 8.41
N ALA A 110 11.79 14.60 9.41
CA ALA A 110 12.39 14.05 10.63
C ALA A 110 13.31 12.86 10.33
N LYS A 111 12.89 11.95 9.44
CA LYS A 111 13.71 10.81 8.99
C LYS A 111 14.96 11.26 8.24
N LEU A 112 14.82 12.20 7.29
CA LEU A 112 15.93 12.72 6.50
C LEU A 112 16.98 13.41 7.39
N ARG A 113 16.53 14.21 8.37
CA ARG A 113 17.42 14.84 9.36
C ARG A 113 18.16 13.80 10.21
N LYS A 114 17.46 12.77 10.67
CA LYS A 114 18.06 11.69 11.48
C LYS A 114 19.16 10.93 10.72
N HIS A 115 19.08 10.88 9.39
CA HIS A 115 20.00 10.15 8.53
C HIS A 115 20.75 11.06 7.56
N ILE A 116 21.01 12.30 7.97
CA ILE A 116 21.73 13.29 7.15
C ILE A 116 23.15 12.82 6.80
N ASP A 117 23.78 12.04 7.67
CA ASP A 117 25.07 11.38 7.46
C ASP A 117 25.09 10.44 6.24
N ARG A 118 23.92 10.04 5.73
CA ARG A 118 23.77 9.15 4.57
C ARG A 118 23.49 9.88 3.26
N SER A 119 23.41 11.22 3.27
CA SER A 119 23.16 11.99 2.05
C SER A 119 24.34 11.98 1.08
N GLU A 120 25.56 11.77 1.59
CA GLU A 120 26.79 11.83 0.81
C GLU A 120 27.76 10.71 1.24
N ILE A 121 27.52 9.49 0.76
CA ILE A 121 28.38 8.34 1.05
C ILE A 121 29.41 8.20 -0.06
N ILE A 122 30.70 8.19 0.30
CA ILE A 122 31.80 7.94 -0.64
C ILE A 122 31.66 6.53 -1.25
N VAL A 123 31.71 6.47 -2.58
CA VAL A 123 31.69 5.22 -3.33
C VAL A 123 33.10 4.63 -3.32
N THR A 124 33.22 3.37 -2.93
CA THR A 124 34.49 2.63 -2.95
C THR A 124 34.51 1.56 -4.02
N ASP A 125 35.70 1.25 -4.54
CA ASP A 125 35.94 0.09 -5.39
C ASP A 125 35.92 -1.23 -4.57
N SER A 126 36.11 -2.37 -5.23
CA SER A 126 36.16 -3.70 -4.59
C SER A 126 37.33 -3.88 -3.62
N LYS A 127 38.32 -2.99 -3.64
CA LYS A 127 39.50 -2.98 -2.75
C LYS A 127 39.36 -1.96 -1.62
N GLY A 128 38.25 -1.24 -1.55
CA GLY A 128 37.97 -0.23 -0.52
C GLY A 128 38.54 1.16 -0.81
N ASN A 129 39.08 1.42 -2.00
CA ASN A 129 39.60 2.74 -2.36
C ASN A 129 38.46 3.65 -2.87
N PRO A 130 38.47 4.96 -2.56
CA PRO A 130 37.49 5.91 -3.11
C PRO A 130 37.53 5.94 -4.64
N VAL A 131 36.36 5.85 -5.27
CA VAL A 131 36.20 6.09 -6.69
C VAL A 131 36.28 7.59 -6.92
N ILE A 132 37.18 8.04 -7.79
CA ILE A 132 37.42 9.47 -8.05
C ILE A 132 36.73 9.88 -9.35
N ASN A 133 36.08 11.04 -9.34
CA ASN A 133 35.49 11.68 -10.51
C ASN A 133 36.59 12.29 -11.42
N SER A 134 36.23 12.68 -12.65
CA SER A 134 37.17 13.30 -13.60
C SER A 134 37.80 14.60 -13.10
N ASP A 135 37.19 15.27 -12.12
CA ASP A 135 37.65 16.51 -11.50
C ASP A 135 38.59 16.29 -10.29
N GLY A 136 38.91 15.03 -9.96
CA GLY A 136 39.76 14.68 -8.83
C GLY A 136 39.04 14.56 -7.48
N THR A 137 37.72 14.75 -7.43
CA THR A 137 36.93 14.63 -6.20
C THR A 137 36.43 13.19 -5.95
N PRO A 138 36.29 12.73 -4.69
CA PRO A 138 35.65 11.44 -4.42
C PRO A 138 34.18 11.42 -4.86
N LYS A 139 33.80 10.39 -5.59
CA LYS A 139 32.42 10.15 -5.99
C LYS A 139 31.57 9.84 -4.76
N THR A 140 30.49 10.59 -4.55
CA THR A 140 29.51 10.33 -3.50
C THR A 140 28.19 9.85 -4.08
N VAL A 141 27.40 9.14 -3.26
CA VAL A 141 26.03 8.74 -3.59
C VAL A 141 25.11 9.02 -2.42
N ASN A 142 23.92 9.52 -2.72
CA ASN A 142 22.86 9.68 -1.74
C ASN A 142 22.21 8.33 -1.44
N LYS A 143 22.32 7.88 -0.20
CA LYS A 143 21.58 6.71 0.33
C LYS A 143 20.61 7.11 1.45
N ASN A 144 20.31 8.39 1.56
CA ASN A 144 19.25 8.87 2.43
C ASN A 144 17.91 8.38 1.87
N TYR A 145 17.16 7.66 2.69
CA TYR A 145 15.95 6.97 2.28
C TYR A 145 14.78 7.96 2.19
N GLY A 146 14.66 8.70 1.09
CA GLY A 146 13.41 9.39 0.74
C GLY A 146 12.22 8.42 0.71
N VAL A 147 11.00 8.96 0.79
CA VAL A 147 9.77 8.19 0.69
C VAL A 147 9.72 7.44 -0.64
N PHE A 148 10.14 8.08 -1.73
CA PHE A 148 10.23 7.49 -3.06
C PHE A 148 11.67 7.10 -3.39
N GLY A 149 12.21 6.14 -2.64
CA GLY A 149 13.58 5.66 -2.79
C GLY A 149 14.59 6.62 -2.18
N VAL A 150 15.16 7.50 -3.01
CA VAL A 150 16.06 8.59 -2.58
C VAL A 150 15.49 9.97 -2.85
N THR A 151 14.35 10.05 -3.55
CA THR A 151 13.68 11.31 -3.86
C THR A 151 12.78 11.72 -2.67
N PRO A 152 12.94 12.95 -2.15
CA PRO A 152 12.06 13.47 -1.11
C PRO A 152 10.60 13.62 -1.59
N LEU A 153 9.65 13.39 -0.69
CA LEU A 153 8.23 13.54 -0.89
C LEU A 153 7.84 14.93 -1.42
N PRO A 154 8.35 16.07 -0.91
CA PRO A 154 8.02 17.39 -1.45
C PRO A 154 8.32 17.54 -2.95
N VAL A 155 9.42 16.94 -3.43
CA VAL A 155 9.78 16.97 -4.85
C VAL A 155 8.74 16.20 -5.68
N LYS A 156 8.28 15.05 -5.17
CA LYS A 156 7.27 14.22 -5.84
C LYS A 156 5.87 14.85 -5.79
N ILE A 157 5.53 15.58 -4.73
CA ILE A 157 4.28 16.35 -4.63
C ILE A 157 4.24 17.41 -5.73
N GLU A 158 5.34 18.14 -5.91
CA GLU A 158 5.42 19.17 -6.95
C GLU A 158 5.39 18.56 -8.36
N GLU A 159 6.08 17.43 -8.57
CA GLU A 159 6.01 16.68 -9.83
C GLU A 159 4.56 16.25 -10.15
N ALA A 160 3.83 15.73 -9.16
CA ALA A 160 2.42 15.35 -9.31
C ALA A 160 1.54 16.56 -9.64
N ARG A 161 1.72 17.67 -8.92
CA ARG A 161 0.99 18.94 -9.14
C ARG A 161 1.16 19.45 -10.56
N LEU A 162 2.41 19.48 -11.06
CA LEU A 162 2.71 19.96 -12.41
C LEU A 162 2.14 19.02 -13.48
N LYS A 163 2.31 17.71 -13.29
CA LYS A 163 1.89 16.70 -14.27
C LYS A 163 0.37 16.61 -14.44
N PHE A 164 -0.38 16.84 -13.36
CA PHE A 164 -1.85 16.70 -13.35
C PHE A 164 -2.57 18.03 -13.11
N ARG A 165 -1.90 19.16 -13.37
CA ARG A 165 -2.49 20.50 -13.21
C ARG A 165 -3.81 20.67 -13.97
N GLU A 166 -3.86 20.15 -15.20
CA GLU A 166 -5.01 20.28 -16.10
C GLU A 166 -6.12 19.25 -15.83
N TRP A 167 -5.90 18.30 -14.92
CA TRP A 167 -6.94 17.32 -14.57
C TRP A 167 -7.98 17.96 -13.65
N THR A 168 -9.25 17.66 -13.89
CA THR A 168 -10.34 18.03 -12.98
C THR A 168 -10.33 17.15 -11.72
N ASP A 169 -11.03 17.61 -10.69
CA ASP A 169 -11.19 16.87 -9.44
C ASP A 169 -11.90 15.53 -9.68
N GLU A 170 -12.88 15.49 -10.57
CA GLU A 170 -13.58 14.27 -10.98
C GLU A 170 -12.64 13.28 -11.66
N GLN A 171 -11.74 13.75 -12.53
CA GLN A 171 -10.76 12.87 -13.20
C GLN A 171 -9.79 12.24 -12.19
N ILE A 172 -9.35 13.01 -11.20
CA ILE A 172 -8.48 12.51 -10.12
C ILE A 172 -9.21 11.49 -9.24
N TYR A 173 -10.46 11.77 -8.86
CA TYR A 173 -11.27 10.82 -8.10
C TYR A 173 -11.57 9.54 -8.89
N GLU A 174 -11.87 9.66 -10.18
CA GLU A 174 -12.18 8.51 -11.02
C GLU A 174 -10.95 7.63 -11.24
N TYR A 175 -9.76 8.20 -11.35
CA TYR A 175 -8.52 7.42 -11.35
C TYR A 175 -8.38 6.57 -10.09
N ARG A 176 -8.64 7.13 -8.90
CA ARG A 176 -8.57 6.34 -7.65
C ARG A 176 -9.61 5.22 -7.61
N TYR A 177 -10.77 5.46 -8.20
CA TYR A 177 -11.83 4.46 -8.29
C TYR A 177 -11.47 3.30 -9.23
N SER A 178 -10.85 3.60 -10.37
CA SER A 178 -10.61 2.65 -11.46
C SER A 178 -9.21 2.02 -11.49
N HIS A 179 -8.19 2.70 -10.96
CA HIS A 179 -6.76 2.35 -11.16
C HIS A 179 -5.89 2.48 -9.90
N GLY A 180 -6.47 2.64 -8.70
CA GLY A 180 -5.69 2.81 -7.47
C GLY A 180 -4.59 1.74 -7.32
N HIS A 181 -3.45 2.07 -6.70
CA HIS A 181 -2.26 1.22 -6.68
C HIS A 181 -2.51 -0.21 -6.12
N CYS A 182 -3.54 -0.37 -5.28
CA CYS A 182 -3.97 -1.67 -4.75
C CYS A 182 -4.95 -2.45 -5.67
N VAL A 183 -5.32 -1.88 -6.81
CA VAL A 183 -6.12 -2.48 -7.89
C VAL A 183 -5.14 -3.03 -8.92
N ALA A 184 -4.51 -4.14 -8.60
CA ALA A 184 -3.78 -4.90 -9.61
C ALA A 184 -4.79 -5.50 -10.59
N THR A 185 -5.18 -4.73 -11.60
CA THR A 185 -5.65 -5.19 -12.91
C THR A 185 -5.39 -4.06 -13.89
N ALA A 186 -4.50 -4.30 -14.85
CA ALA A 186 -4.70 -3.77 -16.18
C ALA A 186 -6.07 -4.28 -16.65
N TYR A 187 -6.83 -3.39 -17.29
CA TYR A 187 -7.88 -3.83 -18.21
C TYR A 187 -7.32 -4.86 -19.20
#